data_AF-A0A967PA92-F1
#
_entry.id   AF-A0A967PA92-F1
#
_cell.length_a   1.000
_cell.length_b   1.000
_cell.length_c   1.000
_cell.angle_alpha   90.00
_cell.angle_beta   90.00
_cell.angle_gamma   90.00
#
_symmetry.space_group_name_H-M   'P 1'
#
loop_
_entity.id
_entity.type
_entity.pdbx_description
1 polymer ?
#
loop_
_entity_poly.entity_id
_entity_poly.type
_entity_poly.pdbx_seq_one_letter_code
_entity_poly.pdbx_strand_id
1 'polypeptide(L)'
;VPKRGFYDYEAKYSDDATELIAPAKLSRQITKKLQDIAVAAYKALDCSGLGRIDFLIDKKSQKIYVSEINTIPGFTQISMYPKLWERS
;
A
#
# COMPACT_ATOMS: atom_id res chain seq x y z
N VAL A 1 7.63 -0.35 6.20
CA VAL A 1 8.07 -1.51 6.98
C VAL A 1 7.91 -1.18 8.45
N PRO A 2 6.99 -1.84 9.17
CA PRO A 2 6.79 -1.62 10.60
C PRO A 2 8.00 -2.12 11.39
N LYS A 3 8.50 -1.33 12.35
CA LYS A 3 9.64 -1.73 13.19
C LYS A 3 9.30 -2.90 14.13
N ARG A 4 8.03 -3.07 14.48
CA ARG A 4 7.52 -4.10 15.40
C ARG A 4 7.01 -5.38 14.70
N GLY A 5 7.33 -5.56 13.42
CA GLY A 5 6.96 -6.75 12.63
C GLY A 5 5.53 -6.76 12.10
N PHE A 6 4.57 -6.09 12.75
CA PHE A 6 3.19 -5.96 12.29
C PHE A 6 2.76 -4.48 12.17
N TYR A 7 1.85 -4.18 11.24
CA TYR A 7 1.34 -2.83 11.01
C TYR A 7 0.08 -2.54 11.83
N ASP A 8 0.26 -2.50 13.16
CA ASP A 8 -0.78 -2.18 14.14
C ASP A 8 -1.06 -0.68 14.23
N TYR A 9 -1.91 -0.28 15.18
CA TYR A 9 -2.28 1.12 15.40
C TYR A 9 -1.08 2.01 15.73
N GLU A 10 -0.17 1.54 16.58
CA GLU A 10 1.03 2.30 16.96
C GLU A 10 1.96 2.48 15.76
N ALA A 11 2.16 1.42 14.97
CA ALA A 11 2.92 1.48 13.72
C ALA A 11 2.29 2.42 12.67
N LYS A 12 0.96 2.62 12.72
CA LYS A 12 0.22 3.52 11.83
C LYS A 12 0.32 4.99 12.22
N TYR A 13 0.39 5.31 13.52
CA TYR A 13 0.19 6.68 14.02
C TYR A 13 1.35 7.28 14.80
N SER A 14 2.30 6.47 15.27
CA SER A 14 3.50 6.98 15.92
C SER A 14 4.56 7.36 14.89
N ASP A 15 5.09 8.58 15.03
CA ASP A 15 6.26 8.99 14.26
C ASP A 15 7.43 8.03 14.52
N ASP A 16 8.16 7.71 13.45
CA ASP A 16 9.31 6.80 13.47
C ASP A 16 8.98 5.30 13.75
N ALA A 17 7.72 4.88 13.79
CA ALA A 17 7.38 3.46 13.98
C ALA A 17 7.38 2.63 12.68
N THR A 18 7.30 3.30 11.52
CA THR A 18 7.24 2.67 10.20
C THR A 18 8.08 3.42 9.17
N GLU A 19 8.94 2.69 8.45
CA GLU A 19 9.71 3.22 7.32
C GLU A 19 8.90 3.14 6.02
N LEU A 20 8.84 4.22 5.23
CA LEU A 20 8.28 4.18 3.88
C LEU A 20 9.38 3.96 2.84
N ILE A 21 9.34 2.80 2.17
CA ILE A 21 10.23 2.48 1.04
C ILE A 21 9.45 2.71 -0.25
N ALA A 22 9.69 3.86 -0.88
CA ALA A 22 9.05 4.26 -2.13
C ALA A 22 10.12 4.81 -3.10
N PRO A 23 10.38 4.14 -4.25
CA PRO A 23 9.68 2.96 -4.74
C PRO A 23 9.99 1.70 -3.92
N ALA A 24 9.02 0.79 -3.85
CA ALA A 24 9.22 -0.51 -3.20
C ALA A 24 10.31 -1.32 -3.94
N LYS A 25 11.13 -2.05 -3.20
CA LYS A 25 12.21 -2.90 -3.74
C LYS A 25 11.63 -4.18 -4.35
N LEU A 26 10.94 -4.05 -5.49
CA LEU A 26 10.27 -5.11 -6.23
C LEU A 26 10.72 -5.13 -7.69
N SER A 27 10.65 -6.30 -8.33
CA SER A 27 10.93 -6.40 -9.77
C SER A 27 9.88 -5.62 -10.57
N ARG A 28 10.27 -5.09 -11.74
CA ARG A 28 9.35 -4.37 -12.64
C ARG A 28 8.10 -5.18 -12.98
N GLN A 29 8.24 -6.49 -13.12
CA GLN A 29 7.13 -7.41 -13.41
C GLN A 29 6.13 -7.49 -12.24
N ILE A 30 6.62 -7.62 -11.00
CA ILE A 30 5.75 -7.64 -9.81
C ILE A 30 5.07 -6.27 -9.63
N THR A 31 5.83 -5.18 -9.78
CA THR A 31 5.29 -3.82 -9.69
C THR A 31 4.16 -3.60 -10.68
N LYS A 32 4.33 -3.97 -11.96
CA LYS A 32 3.28 -3.84 -12.98
C LYS A 32 2.05 -4.67 -12.63
N LYS A 33 2.26 -5.91 -12.14
CA LYS A 33 1.16 -6.79 -11.72
C LYS A 33 0.35 -6.22 -10.56
N LEU A 34 1.02 -5.63 -9.55
CA LEU A 34 0.35 -4.96 -8.44
C LEU A 34 -0.49 -3.76 -8.92
N GLN A 35 0.06 -2.93 -9.80
CA GLN A 35 -0.66 -1.80 -10.39
C GLN A 35 -1.90 -2.25 -11.17
N ASP A 36 -1.77 -3.30 -11.98
CA ASP A 36 -2.90 -3.85 -12.75
C ASP A 36 -4.01 -4.41 -11.85
N ILE A 37 -3.63 -5.15 -10.80
CA ILE A 37 -4.59 -5.67 -9.81
C ILE A 37 -5.25 -4.52 -9.04
N ALA A 38 -4.50 -3.48 -8.67
CA ALA A 38 -5.04 -2.32 -7.95
C ALA A 38 -6.13 -1.61 -8.78
N VAL A 39 -5.85 -1.36 -10.07
CA VAL A 39 -6.81 -0.74 -10.99
C VAL A 39 -8.03 -1.64 -11.20
N ALA A 40 -7.83 -2.95 -11.36
CA ALA A 40 -8.92 -3.90 -11.55
C ALA A 40 -9.83 -3.97 -10.30
N ALA A 41 -9.25 -4.07 -9.11
CA ALA A 41 -10.01 -4.14 -7.85
C ALA A 41 -10.78 -2.84 -7.60
N TYR A 42 -10.17 -1.67 -7.86
CA TYR A 42 -10.83 -0.37 -7.73
C TYR A 42 -12.05 -0.25 -8.65
N LYS A 43 -11.92 -0.66 -9.91
CA LYS A 43 -13.04 -0.66 -10.87
C LYS A 43 -14.11 -1.70 -10.53
N ALA A 44 -13.72 -2.89 -10.07
CA ALA A 44 -14.65 -3.96 -9.74
C ALA A 44 -15.57 -3.61 -8.56
N LEU A 45 -15.10 -2.74 -7.65
CA LEU A 45 -15.89 -2.24 -6.52
C LEU A 45 -16.62 -0.91 -6.83
N ASP A 46 -16.66 -0.49 -8.09
CA ASP A 46 -17.27 0.77 -8.54
C ASP A 46 -16.81 2.00 -7.72
N CYS A 47 -15.53 2.00 -7.33
CA CYS A 47 -14.96 3.09 -6.55
C CYS A 47 -14.80 4.35 -7.41
N SER A 48 -14.88 5.51 -6.76
CA SER A 48 -14.68 6.81 -7.40
C SER A 48 -13.88 7.77 -6.50
N GLY A 49 -13.24 8.77 -7.12
CA GLY A 49 -12.38 9.72 -6.42
C GLY A 49 -11.02 9.14 -6.06
N LEU A 50 -10.82 8.76 -4.80
CA LEU A 50 -9.54 8.34 -4.23
C LEU A 50 -9.60 6.87 -3.79
N GLY A 51 -8.44 6.23 -3.68
CA GLY A 51 -8.34 4.90 -3.11
C GLY A 51 -6.91 4.45 -2.88
N ARG A 52 -6.66 3.84 -1.72
CA ARG A 52 -5.41 3.11 -1.44
C ARG A 52 -5.71 1.62 -1.36
N ILE A 53 -5.06 0.84 -2.21
CA ILE A 53 -5.18 -0.63 -2.22
C ILE A 53 -3.94 -1.19 -1.51
N ASP A 54 -4.18 -1.90 -0.42
CA ASP A 54 -3.10 -2.51 0.37
C ASP A 54 -2.95 -3.98 -0.02
N PHE A 55 -1.70 -4.40 -0.22
CA PHE A 55 -1.36 -5.75 -0.67
C PHE A 55 -0.51 -6.48 0.35
N LEU A 56 -0.66 -7.80 0.38
CA LEU A 56 0.25 -8.73 1.02
C LEU A 56 0.91 -9.60 -0.04
N ILE A 57 2.21 -9.83 0.08
CA ILE A 57 2.96 -10.69 -0.84
C ILE A 57 3.65 -11.77 -0.02
N ASP A 58 3.39 -13.03 -0.36
CA ASP A 58 4.13 -14.14 0.23
C ASP A 58 5.57 -14.14 -0.28
N LYS A 59 6.55 -14.12 0.63
CA LYS A 59 7.98 -13.97 0.28
C LYS A 59 8.56 -15.16 -0.48
N LYS A 60 7.98 -16.37 -0.33
CA LYS A 60 8.51 -17.60 -0.95
C LYS A 60 7.93 -17.82 -2.35
N SER A 61 6.60 -17.78 -2.45
CA SER A 61 5.85 -18.04 -3.68
C SER A 61 5.63 -16.81 -4.55
N GLN A 62 5.89 -15.60 -4.01
CA GLN A 62 5.55 -14.32 -4.64
C GLN A 62 4.06 -14.17 -4.97
N LYS A 63 3.20 -14.96 -4.31
CA LYS A 63 1.76 -14.85 -4.46
C LYS A 63 1.27 -13.54 -3.85
N ILE A 64 0.50 -12.79 -4.64
CA ILE A 64 -0.05 -11.48 -4.28
C ILE A 64 -1.48 -11.68 -3.76
N TYR A 65 -1.80 -11.01 -2.67
CA TYR A 65 -3.12 -10.96 -2.07
C TYR A 65 -3.53 -9.49 -1.95
N VAL A 66 -4.75 -9.17 -2.38
CA VAL A 66 -5.39 -7.90 -2.03
C VAL A 66 -5.84 -8.02 -0.58
N SER A 67 -5.28 -7.18 0.30
CA SER A 67 -5.65 -7.19 1.71
C SER A 67 -6.94 -6.41 1.93
N GLU A 68 -6.93 -5.14 1.51
CA GLU A 68 -8.05 -4.23 1.70
C GLU A 68 -7.98 -3.07 0.70
N ILE A 69 -9.12 -2.38 0.55
CA ILE A 69 -9.22 -1.11 -0.16
C ILE A 69 -9.67 -0.05 0.84
N ASN A 70 -8.92 1.04 0.91
CA ASN A 70 -9.23 2.22 1.71
C ASN A 70 -9.74 3.32 0.78
N THR A 71 -11.07 3.53 0.72
CA THR A 71 -11.73 4.53 -0.14
C THR A 71 -11.52 5.96 0.37
N ILE A 72 -11.25 6.13 1.66
CA ILE A 72 -10.82 7.38 2.27
C ILE A 72 -9.47 7.12 2.95
N PRO A 73 -8.35 7.22 2.22
CA PRO A 73 -7.04 7.02 2.81
C PRO A 73 -6.71 8.18 3.78
N GLY A 74 -5.85 7.91 4.76
CA GLY A 74 -5.37 8.96 5.67
C GLY A 74 -4.54 10.04 4.95
N PHE A 75 -4.60 11.26 5.49
CA PHE A 75 -3.85 12.44 5.01
C PHE A 75 -3.03 13.12 6.14
N THR A 76 -2.69 12.38 7.19
CA THR A 76 -1.76 12.86 8.22
C THR A 76 -0.33 12.96 7.68
N GLN A 77 0.58 13.64 8.39
CA GLN A 77 1.99 13.80 7.97
C GLN A 77 2.73 12.47 7.74
N ILE A 78 2.26 11.38 8.34
CA ILE A 78 2.83 10.03 8.18
C ILE A 78 2.02 9.12 7.25
N SER A 79 0.89 9.60 6.74
CA SER A 79 0.03 8.80 5.88
C SER A 79 0.70 8.48 4.54
N MET A 80 0.55 7.22 4.12
CA MET A 80 1.23 6.70 2.93
C MET A 80 0.68 7.28 1.63
N TYR A 81 -0.62 7.57 1.55
CA TYR A 81 -1.27 8.00 0.31
C TYR A 81 -0.68 9.29 -0.27
N PRO A 82 -0.64 10.45 0.43
CA PRO A 82 -0.05 11.67 -0.11
C PRO A 82 1.44 11.50 -0.44
N LYS A 83 2.20 10.81 0.41
CA LYS A 83 3.64 10.54 0.21
C LYS A 83 3.96 9.67 -1.01
N LEU A 84 3.03 8.81 -1.43
CA LEU A 84 3.18 8.02 -2.65
C LEU A 84 2.91 8.90 -3.87
N TRP A 85 1.89 9.76 -3.83
CA TRP A 85 1.60 10.69 -4.92
C TRP A 85 2.73 11.69 -5.18
N GLU A 86 3.38 12.21 -4.14
CA GLU A 86 4.56 13.09 -4.25
C GLU A 86 5.76 12.43 -4.96
N ARG A 87 5.81 11.10 -5.03
CA ARG A 87 6.92 10.32 -5.60
C ARG A 87 6.56 9.60 -6.91
N SER A 88 5.39 9.89 -7.49
CA SER A 88 4.84 9.21 -8.68
C SER A 88 5.58 9.59 -9.96
#